data_AF-A0A2M8GD17-F1
#
_entry.id   AF-A0A2M8GD17-F1
#
_cell.length_a   1.000
_cell.length_b   1.000
_cell.length_c   1.000
_cell.angle_alpha   90.00
_cell.angle_beta   90.00
_cell.angle_gamma   90.00
#
_symmetry.space_group_name_H-M   'P 1'
#
loop_
_entity.id
_entity.type
_entity.pdbx_description
1 polymer ?
#
loop_
_entity_poly.entity_id
_entity_poly.type
_entity_poly.pdbx_seq_one_letter_code
_entity_poly.pdbx_strand_id
1 'polypeptide(L)'
;MYRNDSWSKGKFTCIVGEIDLLAQHETNAEWLIVELKKDKPSDAAIGQTLRYMGWVRMNMARHQGSVRGAIIASAIDDALYFALQCVPTLEAFTYSISGGRIDLCRFDSTKRFMDGLSTEQIRELLEDPRIRGSQ
;
A
#
# COMPACT_ATOMS: atom_id res chain seq x y z
N MET A 1 -2.94 -14.21 7.12
CA MET A 1 -1.95 -13.98 6.04
C MET A 1 -2.70 -13.54 4.81
N TYR A 2 -2.07 -12.71 3.98
CA TYR A 2 -2.65 -12.26 2.72
C TYR A 2 -2.23 -13.19 1.58
N ARG A 3 -3.21 -13.74 0.85
CA ARG A 3 -2.99 -14.36 -0.44
C ARG A 3 -2.86 -13.29 -1.49
N ASN A 4 -1.97 -13.59 -2.42
CA ASN A 4 -1.66 -12.72 -3.52
C ASN A 4 -2.17 -13.33 -4.83
N ASP A 5 -3.33 -12.88 -5.30
CA ASP A 5 -3.92 -13.44 -6.52
C ASP A 5 -3.23 -12.93 -7.80
N SER A 6 -2.31 -11.95 -7.70
CA SER A 6 -1.73 -11.25 -8.85
C SER A 6 -0.24 -11.54 -9.11
N TRP A 7 0.41 -12.38 -8.30
CA TRP A 7 1.88 -12.44 -8.27
C TRP A 7 2.53 -13.51 -9.14
N SER A 8 2.04 -13.63 -10.36
CA SER A 8 2.91 -14.14 -11.42
C SER A 8 3.55 -13.03 -12.26
N LYS A 9 3.08 -11.76 -12.23
CA LYS A 9 3.52 -10.71 -13.20
C LYS A 9 3.51 -9.23 -12.76
N GLY A 10 3.44 -8.88 -11.47
CA GLY A 10 3.58 -7.49 -11.02
C GLY A 10 2.26 -6.78 -10.65
N LYS A 11 2.12 -5.52 -11.04
CA LYS A 11 1.05 -4.61 -10.61
C LYS A 11 -0.34 -5.03 -11.14
N PHE A 12 -1.41 -4.65 -10.42
CA PHE A 12 -2.77 -4.97 -10.82
C PHE A 12 -3.40 -3.83 -11.63
N THR A 13 -3.69 -4.07 -12.92
CA THR A 13 -4.32 -3.07 -13.79
C THR A 13 -5.84 -3.16 -13.72
N CYS A 14 -6.49 -2.01 -13.56
CA CYS A 14 -7.93 -1.85 -13.64
C CYS A 14 -8.31 -0.54 -14.34
N ILE A 15 -9.60 -0.31 -14.54
CA ILE A 15 -10.09 0.88 -15.26
C ILE A 15 -9.76 2.21 -14.57
N VAL A 16 -9.45 2.20 -13.27
CA VAL A 16 -9.10 3.40 -12.51
C VAL A 16 -7.59 3.62 -12.35
N GLY A 17 -6.78 2.73 -12.93
CA GLY A 17 -5.33 2.80 -12.92
C GLY A 17 -4.66 1.48 -12.54
N GLU A 18 -3.40 1.60 -12.15
CA GLU A 18 -2.53 0.47 -11.81
C GLU A 18 -2.22 0.49 -10.31
N ILE A 19 -2.57 -0.60 -9.63
CA ILE A 19 -2.38 -0.78 -8.20
C ILE A 19 -1.06 -1.50 -7.96
N ASP A 20 -0.16 -0.91 -7.17
CA ASP A 20 1.18 -1.46 -6.96
C ASP A 20 1.15 -2.82 -6.25
N LEU A 21 0.31 -2.96 -5.21
CA LEU A 21 -0.01 -4.25 -4.60
C LEU A 21 -1.51 -4.32 -4.29
N LEU A 22 -2.13 -5.42 -4.72
CA LEU A 22 -3.48 -5.80 -4.31
C LEU A 22 -3.42 -7.19 -3.68
N ALA A 23 -3.80 -7.30 -2.41
CA ALA A 23 -3.76 -8.56 -1.66
C ALA A 23 -5.11 -8.83 -0.99
N GLN A 24 -5.51 -10.11 -0.97
CA GLN A 24 -6.73 -10.57 -0.30
C GLN A 24 -6.35 -11.39 0.93
N HIS A 25 -6.98 -11.14 2.08
CA HIS A 25 -6.74 -11.97 3.25
C HIS A 25 -7.23 -13.39 2.99
N GLU A 26 -6.44 -14.40 3.34
CA GLU A 26 -6.74 -15.81 3.02
C GLU A 26 -8.05 -16.30 3.63
N THR A 27 -8.34 -15.87 4.85
CA THR A 27 -9.47 -16.37 5.64
C THR A 27 -10.54 -15.31 5.90
N ASN A 28 -10.18 -14.04 5.79
CA ASN A 28 -11.05 -12.94 6.20
C ASN A 28 -11.52 -12.24 4.91
N ALA A 29 -12.74 -11.72 4.92
CA ALA A 29 -13.22 -10.86 3.85
C ALA A 29 -12.53 -9.49 3.97
N GLU A 30 -11.23 -9.43 3.70
CA GLU A 30 -10.40 -8.23 3.84
C GLU A 30 -9.48 -8.11 2.63
N TRP A 31 -9.34 -6.89 2.13
CA TRP A 31 -8.46 -6.53 1.03
C TRP A 31 -7.48 -5.45 1.48
N LEU A 32 -6.24 -5.56 1.01
CA LEU A 32 -5.19 -4.58 1.20
C LEU A 32 -4.73 -4.06 -0.16
N ILE A 33 -4.77 -2.73 -0.29
CA ILE A 33 -4.15 -2.00 -1.39
C ILE A 33 -2.87 -1.36 -0.86
N VAL A 34 -1.76 -1.47 -1.58
CA VAL A 34 -0.56 -0.68 -1.30
C VAL A 34 -0.22 0.20 -2.51
N GLU A 35 0.04 1.47 -2.24
CA GLU A 35 0.53 2.46 -3.20
C GLU A 35 1.97 2.84 -2.84
N LEU A 36 2.88 2.78 -3.82
CA LEU A 36 4.30 3.03 -3.63
C LEU A 36 4.71 4.35 -4.28
N LYS A 37 5.26 5.26 -3.48
CA LYS A 37 5.79 6.55 -3.93
C LYS A 37 7.30 6.63 -3.68
N LYS A 38 8.04 7.01 -4.72
CA LYS A 38 9.49 7.30 -4.62
C LYS A 38 9.75 8.49 -3.70
N ASP A 39 9.01 9.56 -3.93
CA ASP A 39 9.19 10.82 -3.24
C ASP A 39 8.11 11.02 -2.17
N LYS A 40 8.24 12.10 -1.43
CA LYS A 40 7.24 12.58 -0.48
C LYS A 40 5.84 12.61 -1.16
N PRO A 41 4.83 11.90 -0.63
CA PRO A 41 3.51 11.87 -1.22
C PRO A 41 2.82 13.22 -1.08
N SER A 42 2.08 13.63 -2.10
CA SER A 42 1.08 14.68 -1.98
C SER A 42 -0.31 14.07 -1.71
N ASP A 43 -1.33 14.91 -1.51
CA ASP A 43 -2.73 14.50 -1.43
C ASP A 43 -3.19 13.64 -2.63
N ALA A 44 -2.49 13.75 -3.77
CA ALA A 44 -2.72 12.91 -4.93
C ALA A 44 -2.53 11.42 -4.63
N ALA A 45 -1.59 11.05 -3.74
CA ALA A 45 -1.39 9.67 -3.32
C ALA A 45 -2.60 9.15 -2.53
N ILE A 46 -3.13 9.95 -1.60
CA ILE A 46 -4.36 9.61 -0.86
C ILE A 46 -5.54 9.43 -1.81
N GLY A 47 -5.77 10.41 -2.69
CA GLY A 47 -6.87 10.34 -3.66
C GLY A 47 -6.76 9.12 -4.58
N GLN A 48 -5.54 8.79 -5.01
CA GLN A 48 -5.28 7.60 -5.81
C GLN A 48 -5.57 6.31 -5.03
N THR A 49 -5.05 6.16 -3.81
CA THR A 49 -5.30 4.98 -2.98
C THR A 49 -6.79 4.82 -2.66
N LEU A 50 -7.49 5.91 -2.29
CA LEU A 50 -8.92 5.89 -2.04
C LEU A 50 -9.74 5.49 -3.27
N ARG A 51 -9.35 5.97 -4.45
CA ARG A 51 -9.99 5.58 -5.72
C ARG A 51 -9.84 4.08 -5.98
N TYR A 52 -8.65 3.52 -5.75
CA TYR A 52 -8.42 2.09 -5.87
C TYR A 52 -9.23 1.28 -4.86
N MET A 53 -9.25 1.70 -3.59
CA MET A 53 -10.04 1.07 -2.55
C MET A 53 -11.54 1.06 -2.89
N GLY A 54 -12.07 2.18 -3.44
CA GLY A 54 -13.44 2.27 -3.89
C GLY A 54 -13.76 1.27 -5.01
N TRP A 55 -12.88 1.19 -6.02
CA TRP A 55 -13.03 0.24 -7.12
C TRP A 55 -13.01 -1.21 -6.64
N VAL A 56 -12.03 -1.59 -5.80
CA VAL A 56 -11.92 -2.94 -5.22
C VAL A 56 -13.16 -3.26 -4.39
N ARG A 57 -13.67 -2.31 -3.60
CA ARG A 57 -14.88 -2.49 -2.79
C ARG A 57 -16.10 -2.84 -3.65
N MET A 58 -16.28 -2.12 -4.75
CA MET A 58 -17.44 -2.27 -5.65
C MET A 58 -17.35 -3.53 -6.53
N ASN A 59 -16.15 -3.93 -6.95
CA ASN A 59 -15.98 -4.96 -7.98
C ASN A 59 -15.51 -6.31 -7.42
N MET A 60 -14.72 -6.31 -6.34
CA MET A 60 -14.04 -7.52 -5.84
C MET A 60 -14.52 -7.92 -4.46
N ALA A 61 -14.67 -6.95 -3.53
CA ALA A 61 -15.10 -7.23 -2.16
C ALA A 61 -16.61 -7.48 -2.02
N ARG A 62 -17.38 -7.44 -3.12
CA ARG A 62 -18.84 -7.62 -3.19
C ARG A 62 -19.60 -6.85 -2.09
N HIS A 63 -19.10 -5.68 -1.70
CA HIS A 63 -19.59 -4.87 -0.58
C HIS A 63 -19.63 -5.53 0.81
N GLN A 64 -19.11 -6.75 0.99
CA GLN A 64 -19.13 -7.46 2.27
C GLN A 64 -17.76 -7.50 2.95
N GLY A 65 -16.68 -7.32 2.19
CA GLY A 65 -15.33 -7.29 2.71
C GLY A 65 -14.85 -5.89 3.10
N SER A 66 -13.99 -5.82 4.13
CA SER A 66 -13.23 -4.62 4.45
C SER A 66 -12.18 -4.37 3.37
N VAL A 67 -11.91 -3.09 3.10
CA VAL A 67 -10.86 -2.67 2.16
C VAL A 67 -10.01 -1.64 2.86
N ARG A 68 -8.71 -1.94 2.99
CA ARG A 68 -7.71 -1.09 3.63
C ARG A 68 -6.68 -0.63 2.59
N GLY A 69 -6.09 0.51 2.85
CA GLY A 69 -5.00 1.06 2.04
C GLY A 69 -3.74 1.26 2.88
N ALA A 70 -2.59 1.09 2.25
CA ALA A 70 -1.30 1.52 2.76
C ALA A 70 -0.59 2.38 1.71
N ILE A 71 0.02 3.47 2.14
CA ILE A 71 0.94 4.26 1.31
C ILE A 71 2.35 4.01 1.82
N ILE A 72 3.28 3.66 0.94
CA ILE A 72 4.70 3.52 1.26
C ILE A 72 5.45 4.64 0.53
N ALA A 73 6.25 5.42 1.27
CA ALA A 73 6.99 6.56 0.72
C ALA A 73 8.32 6.82 1.41
N SER A 74 9.18 7.67 0.87
CA SER A 74 10.45 8.02 1.51
C SER A 74 10.30 8.94 2.72
N ALA A 75 9.23 9.74 2.77
CA ALA A 75 8.91 10.62 3.89
C ALA A 75 7.41 10.94 3.95
N ILE A 76 6.93 11.38 5.12
CA ILE A 76 5.56 11.85 5.37
C ILE A 76 5.67 13.26 5.92
N ASP A 77 4.86 14.19 5.41
CA ASP A 77 4.78 15.56 5.93
C ASP A 77 3.51 15.82 6.73
N ASP A 78 3.43 17.01 7.32
CA ASP A 78 2.31 17.41 8.16
C ASP A 78 0.97 17.39 7.40
N ALA A 79 0.97 17.78 6.12
CA ALA A 79 -0.25 17.76 5.31
C ALA A 79 -0.79 16.32 5.15
N LEU A 80 0.07 15.39 4.72
CA LEU A 80 -0.29 13.99 4.59
C LEU A 80 -0.66 13.38 5.96
N TYR A 81 0.07 13.75 7.02
CA TYR A 81 -0.22 13.34 8.39
C TYR A 81 -1.66 13.69 8.80
N PHE A 82 -2.06 14.96 8.67
CA PHE A 82 -3.39 15.40 9.05
C PHE A 82 -4.48 14.75 8.18
N ALA A 83 -4.23 14.57 6.89
CA ALA A 83 -5.16 13.89 6.00
C ALA A 83 -5.38 12.42 6.40
N LEU A 84 -4.31 11.70 6.80
CA LEU A 84 -4.39 10.32 7.26
C LEU A 84 -5.20 10.16 8.57
N GLN A 85 -5.23 11.19 9.44
CA GLN A 85 -6.06 11.15 10.65
C GLN A 85 -7.55 11.08 10.34
N CYS A 86 -7.96 11.65 9.20
CA CYS A 86 -9.35 11.66 8.75
C CYS A 86 -9.76 10.39 7.96
N VAL A 87 -8.82 9.47 7.70
CA VAL A 87 -9.08 8.26 6.91
C VAL A 87 -8.62 7.02 7.69
N PRO A 88 -9.46 6.47 8.60
CA PRO A 88 -9.06 5.37 9.48
C PRO A 88 -8.64 4.09 8.75
N THR A 89 -9.15 3.87 7.54
CA THR A 89 -8.86 2.70 6.69
C THR A 89 -7.58 2.86 5.85
N LEU A 90 -6.84 3.94 6.04
CA LEU A 90 -5.58 4.22 5.35
C LEU A 90 -4.45 4.35 6.38
N GLU A 91 -3.32 3.72 6.11
CA GLU A 91 -2.09 3.79 6.88
C GLU A 91 -0.94 4.25 5.97
N ALA A 92 0.10 4.84 6.56
CA ALA A 92 1.31 5.17 5.82
C ALA A 92 2.55 4.57 6.48
N PHE A 93 3.52 4.24 5.65
CA PHE A 93 4.82 3.69 6.00
C PHE A 93 5.89 4.53 5.32
N THR A 94 6.99 4.73 6.02
CA THR A 94 8.20 5.30 5.43
C THR A 94 9.20 4.20 5.12
N TYR A 95 10.01 4.37 4.08
CA TYR A 95 11.17 3.52 3.85
C TYR A 95 12.45 4.35 3.85
N SER A 96 13.55 3.72 4.26
CA SER A 96 14.89 4.27 4.10
C SER A 96 15.80 3.24 3.44
N ILE A 97 16.78 3.71 2.66
CA ILE A 97 17.74 2.86 1.96
C ILE A 97 19.12 3.12 2.55
N SER A 98 19.72 2.09 3.16
CA SER A 98 21.04 2.19 3.78
C SER A 98 21.87 0.95 3.43
N GLY A 99 23.02 1.14 2.76
CA GLY A 99 23.92 0.04 2.41
C GLY A 99 23.26 -1.08 1.58
N GLY A 100 22.33 -0.73 0.68
CA GLY A 100 21.57 -1.68 -0.14
C GLY A 100 20.40 -2.38 0.58
N ARG A 101 20.23 -2.15 1.88
CA ARG A 101 19.08 -2.62 2.67
C ARG A 101 17.97 -1.57 2.62
N ILE A 102 16.72 -2.05 2.70
CA ILE A 102 15.54 -1.19 2.76
C ILE A 102 14.85 -1.47 4.10
N ASP A 103 14.73 -0.45 4.92
CA ASP A 103 14.06 -0.51 6.22
C ASP A 103 12.71 0.18 6.13
N LEU A 104 11.64 -0.51 6.51
CA LEU A 104 10.29 0.03 6.60
C LEU A 104 9.96 0.47 8.03
N CYS A 105 9.62 1.74 8.18
CA CYS A 105 9.21 2.34 9.43
C CYS A 105 7.71 2.67 9.40
N ARG A 106 6.97 2.15 10.37
CA ARG A 106 5.56 2.49 10.56
C ARG A 106 5.43 3.93 11.03
N PHE A 107 4.44 4.61 10.47
CA PHE A 107 4.05 5.91 10.95
C PHE A 107 3.15 5.83 12.20
N ASP A 108 2.15 4.94 12.17
CA ASP A 108 1.18 4.75 13.25
C ASP A 108 1.30 3.33 13.84
N SER A 109 1.89 3.22 15.03
CA SER A 109 2.11 1.93 15.68
C SER A 109 0.82 1.17 16.05
N THR A 110 -0.33 1.84 16.05
CA THR A 110 -1.62 1.23 16.40
C THR A 110 -2.26 0.49 15.22
N LYS A 111 -1.83 0.80 13.99
CA LYS A 111 -2.28 0.14 12.77
C LYS A 111 -1.30 -0.96 12.36
N ARG A 112 -1.86 -2.00 11.73
CA ARG A 112 -1.18 -3.28 11.44
C ARG A 112 -1.57 -3.81 10.06
N PHE A 113 -1.83 -2.92 9.10
CA PHE A 113 -2.47 -3.32 7.84
C PHE A 113 -1.56 -4.21 6.99
N MET A 114 -0.24 -4.02 7.09
CA MET A 114 0.75 -4.84 6.38
C MET A 114 1.24 -6.06 7.18
N ASP A 115 0.81 -6.27 8.43
CA ASP A 115 1.34 -7.36 9.30
C ASP A 115 1.05 -8.76 8.76
N GLY A 116 0.07 -8.90 7.87
CA GLY A 116 -0.26 -10.16 7.23
C GLY A 116 0.48 -10.43 5.92
N LEU A 117 1.29 -9.49 5.41
CA LEU A 117 2.12 -9.67 4.21
C LEU A 117 3.36 -10.49 4.56
N SER A 118 3.75 -11.40 3.66
CA SER A 118 5.00 -12.14 3.79
C SER A 118 6.21 -11.25 3.55
N THR A 119 7.36 -11.64 4.12
CA THR A 119 8.65 -10.97 3.86
C THR A 119 8.95 -10.89 2.36
N GLU A 120 8.58 -11.91 1.59
CA GLU A 120 8.81 -11.91 0.14
C GLU A 120 7.94 -10.88 -0.57
N GLN A 121 6.64 -10.77 -0.23
CA GLN A 121 5.75 -9.75 -0.80
C GLN A 121 6.26 -8.32 -0.53
N ILE A 122 6.75 -8.09 0.69
CA ILE A 122 7.35 -6.81 1.06
C ILE A 122 8.65 -6.58 0.27
N ARG A 123 9.52 -7.60 0.17
CA ARG A 123 10.77 -7.51 -0.57
C ARG A 123 10.53 -7.18 -2.03
N GLU A 124 9.65 -7.92 -2.71
CA GLU A 124 9.35 -7.72 -4.12
C GLU A 124 8.76 -6.34 -4.39
N LEU A 125 7.88 -5.83 -3.51
CA LEU A 125 7.37 -4.46 -3.61
C LEU A 125 8.48 -3.40 -3.52
N LEU A 126 9.50 -3.65 -2.69
CA LEU A 126 10.61 -2.72 -2.47
C LEU A 126 11.76 -2.88 -3.49
N GLU A 127 11.78 -3.97 -4.26
CA GLU A 127 12.64 -4.12 -5.43
C GLU A 127 12.16 -3.28 -6.63
N ASP A 128 11.00 -2.61 -6.52
CA ASP A 128 10.49 -1.74 -7.57
C ASP A 128 11.54 -0.68 -7.98
N PRO A 129 11.79 -0.49 -9.30
CA PRO A 129 12.79 0.47 -9.79
C PRO A 129 12.58 1.90 -9.33
N ARG A 130 11.35 2.30 -8.97
CA ARG A 130 11.07 3.62 -8.38
C ARG A 130 11.80 3.82 -7.05
N ILE A 131 12.02 2.74 -6.31
CA ILE A 131 12.69 2.72 -5.01
C ILE A 131 14.19 2.55 -5.20
N ARG A 132 14.60 1.52 -5.95
CA ARG A 132 16.01 1.16 -6.11
C ARG A 132 16.79 2.02 -7.11
N GLY A 133 16.15 2.53 -8.15
CA GLY A 133 16.77 3.34 -9.21
C GLY A 133 16.99 4.82 -8.88
N SER A 134 16.93 5.18 -7.60
CA SER A 134 17.00 6.56 -7.10
C SER A 134 18.36 6.95 -6.54
N GLN A 135 19.42 6.21 -6.87
CA GLN A 135 20.81 6.62 -6.65
C GLN A 135 21.28 7.57 -7.74
#